data_AF-A0A1H8I437-F1
#
_entry.id   AF-A0A1H8I437-F1
#
_cell.length_a   1.000
_cell.length_b   1.000
_cell.length_c   1.000
_cell.angle_alpha   90.00
_cell.angle_beta   90.00
_cell.angle_gamma   90.00
#
_symmetry.space_group_name_H-M   'P 1'
#
loop_
_entity.id
_entity.type
_entity.pdbx_description
1 polymer ?
#
loop_
_entity_poly.entity_id
_entity_poly.type
_entity_poly.pdbx_seq_one_letter_code
_entity_poly.pdbx_strand_id
1 'polypeptide(L)' 'MKPFETFLIPGEFALRFILKFLQIDVAIIDPALFVVFAGFLSWLIWMAIIRGIWAITLRIFGFEQRRY' A
#
# COMPACT_ATOMS: atom_id res chain seq x y z
N MET A 1 -12.86 15.11 0.90
CA MET A 1 -12.37 13.72 1.04
C MET A 1 -12.24 13.42 2.51
N LYS A 2 -12.84 12.32 2.97
CA LYS A 2 -12.65 11.87 4.35
C LYS A 2 -11.22 11.32 4.49
N PRO A 3 -10.53 11.50 5.62
CA PRO A 3 -9.13 11.06 5.78
C PRO A 3 -8.92 9.58 5.44
N PHE A 4 -9.93 8.75 5.73
CA PHE A 4 -9.94 7.31 5.46
C PHE A 4 -9.88 6.97 3.97
N GLU A 5 -10.49 7.79 3.11
CA GLU A 5 -10.48 7.57 1.65
C GLU A 5 -9.05 7.70 1.11
N THR A 6 -8.26 8.65 1.65
CA THR A 6 -6.86 8.84 1.27
C THR A 6 -5.99 7.62 1.57
N PHE A 7 -6.27 6.92 2.68
CA PHE A 7 -5.53 5.72 3.05
C PHE A 7 -5.77 4.55 2.11
N LEU A 8 -6.88 4.51 1.37
CA LEU A 8 -7.22 3.41 0.46
C LEU A 8 -6.64 3.60 -0.95
N ILE A 9 -6.34 4.84 -1.36
CA ILE A 9 -5.89 5.19 -2.72
C ILE A 9 -4.76 4.28 -3.24
N PRO A 10 -3.65 4.06 -2.49
CA PRO A 10 -2.55 3.24 -2.99
C PRO A 10 -2.98 1.80 -3.28
N GLY A 11 -3.81 1.24 -2.40
CA GLY A 11 -4.31 -0.12 -2.53
C GLY A 11 -5.34 -0.30 -3.65
N GLU A 12 -6.23 0.68 -3.84
CA GLU A 12 -7.16 0.67 -4.98
C GLU A 12 -6.41 0.73 -6.31
N PHE A 13 -5.37 1.58 -6.40
CA PHE A 13 -4.54 1.69 -7.59
C PHE A 13 -3.80 0.38 -7.87
N ALA A 14 -3.18 -0.21 -6.84
CA ALA A 14 -2.49 -1.50 -6.96
C ALA A 14 -3.44 -2.62 -7.38
N LEU A 15 -4.63 -2.69 -6.78
CA LEU A 15 -5.62 -3.72 -7.10
C LEU A 15 -6.12 -3.57 -8.54
N ARG A 16 -6.46 -2.36 -8.98
CA ARG A 16 -6.86 -2.10 -10.38
C ARG A 16 -5.75 -2.48 -11.36
N PHE A 17 -4.50 -2.21 -11.02
CA PHE A 17 -3.35 -2.62 -11.83
C PHE A 17 -3.23 -4.14 -11.94
N ILE A 18 -3.34 -4.86 -10.82
CA ILE A 18 -3.30 -6.34 -10.78
C ILE A 18 -4.45 -6.93 -11.59
N LEU A 19 -5.67 -6.44 -11.40
CA LEU A 19 -6.85 -6.94 -12.11
C LEU A 19 -6.74 -6.68 -13.62
N LYS A 20 -6.26 -5.50 -14.02
CA LYS A 20 -6.00 -5.17 -15.42
C LYS A 20 -4.94 -6.09 -16.03
N PHE A 21 -3.89 -6.41 -15.28
CA PHE A 21 -2.84 -7.34 -15.71
C PHE A 21 -3.41 -8.76 -15.91
N LEU A 22 -4.32 -9.18 -15.05
CA LEU A 22 -4.99 -10.48 -15.12
C LEU A 22 -6.18 -10.53 -16.10
N GLN A 23 -6.48 -9.41 -16.79
CA GLN A 23 -7.64 -9.26 -17.67
C GLN A 23 -8.99 -9.56 -16.98
N ILE A 24 -9.07 -9.32 -15.67
CA ILE A 24 -10.31 -9.47 -14.89
C ILE A 24 -11.04 -8.13 -14.88
N ASP A 25 -12.31 -8.14 -15.29
CA ASP A 25 -13.15 -6.96 -15.23
C ASP A 25 -13.53 -6.64 -13.77
N VAL A 26 -13.28 -5.40 -13.36
CA VAL A 26 -13.58 -4.89 -12.02
C VAL A 26 -15.09 -4.91 -11.76
N ALA A 27 -15.92 -4.80 -12.81
CA ALA A 27 -17.38 -4.81 -12.69
C ALA A 27 -17.96 -6.16 -12.22
N ILE A 28 -17.18 -7.25 -12.34
CA ILE A 28 -17.60 -8.60 -11.94
C ILE A 28 -17.33 -8.85 -10.45
N ILE A 29 -16.48 -8.02 -9.81
CA ILE A 29 -16.07 -8.19 -8.43
C ILE A 29 -17.07 -7.50 -7.52
N ASP A 30 -17.49 -8.19 -6.45
CA ASP A 30 -18.31 -7.60 -5.40
C ASP A 30 -17.63 -6.33 -4.84
N PRO A 31 -18.32 -5.19 -4.80
CA PRO A 31 -17.77 -3.94 -4.29
C PRO A 31 -17.18 -4.05 -2.88
N ALA A 32 -17.77 -4.87 -2.01
CA ALA A 32 -17.26 -5.08 -0.65
C ALA A 32 -15.92 -5.85 -0.66
N LEU A 33 -15.81 -6.88 -1.49
CA LEU A 33 -14.57 -7.64 -1.67
C LEU A 33 -13.46 -6.74 -2.23
N PHE A 34 -13.79 -5.89 -3.21
CA PHE A 34 -12.83 -4.95 -3.78
C PHE A 34 -12.24 -4.03 -2.71
N VAL A 35 -13.07 -3.45 -1.84
CA VAL A 35 -12.60 -2.57 -0.76
C VAL A 35 -11.73 -3.31 0.24
N VAL A 36 -12.07 -4.55 0.60
CA VAL A 36 -11.26 -5.37 1.51
C VAL A 36 -9.88 -5.64 0.91
N PHE A 37 -9.80 -6.11 -0.34
CA PHE A 37 -8.53 -6.37 -0.99
C PHE A 37 -7.69 -5.10 -1.22
N ALA A 38 -8.34 -3.99 -1.60
CA ALA A 38 -7.69 -2.69 -1.71
C ALA A 38 -7.15 -2.23 -0.34
N GLY A 39 -7.90 -2.43 0.74
CA GLY A 39 -7.46 -2.14 2.10
C GLY A 39 -6.22 -2.94 2.50
N PHE A 40 -6.21 -4.25 2.24
CA PHE A 40 -5.04 -5.10 2.50
C PHE A 40 -3.81 -4.66 1.71
N LEU A 41 -3.96 -4.40 0.41
CA LEU A 41 -2.86 -3.91 -0.42
C LEU A 41 -2.34 -2.55 0.06
N SER A 42 -3.26 -1.65 0.42
CA SER A 42 -2.88 -0.33 0.91
C SER A 42 -2.11 -0.42 2.22
N TRP A 43 -2.53 -1.28 3.14
CA TRP A 43 -1.80 -1.53 4.38
C TRP A 43 -0.36 -2.01 4.08
N LEU A 44 -0.18 -3.00 3.20
CA LEU A 44 1.16 -3.47 2.82
C LEU A 44 2.04 -2.33 2.27
N ILE A 45 1.48 -1.49 1.41
CA ILE A 45 2.19 -0.32 0.85
C ILE A 45 2.57 0.66 1.97
N TRP A 46 1.65 1.00 2.86
CA TRP A 46 1.94 1.89 3.99
C TRP A 46 2.99 1.32 4.94
N MET A 47 2.97 0.01 5.21
CA MET A 47 4.02 -0.64 6.00
C MET A 47 5.39 -0.53 5.33
N ALA A 48 5.47 -0.70 4.01
CA ALA A 48 6.70 -0.52 3.27
C ALA A 48 7.19 0.94 3.32
N ILE A 49 6.28 1.91 3.18
CA ILE A 49 6.58 3.35 3.29
C ILE A 49 7.11 3.67 4.69
N ILE A 50 6.43 3.23 5.75
CA ILE A 50 6.86 3.46 7.14
C ILE A 50 8.24 2.85 7.39
N ARG A 51 8.49 1.63 6.90
CA ARG A 51 9.82 1.01 7.00
C ARG A 51 10.88 1.80 6.24
N GLY A 52 10.55 2.31 5.06
CA GLY A 52 11.45 3.17 4.28
C GLY A 52 11.76 4.47 5.00
N ILE A 53 10.75 5.16 5.53
CA ILE A 53 10.91 6.37 6.34
C ILE A 53 11.77 6.06 7.57
N TRP A 54 11.50 4.97 8.28
CA TRP A 54 12.29 4.56 9.43
C TRP A 54 13.77 4.35 9.09
N ALA A 55 14.06 3.65 7.99
CA ALA A 55 15.43 3.43 7.52
C ALA A 55 16.13 4.75 7.14
N ILE A 56 15.42 5.67 6.49
CA ILE A 56 15.92 7.01 6.17
C ILE A 56 16.21 7.80 7.44
N THR A 57 15.28 7.80 8.39
CA THR A 57 15.42 8.47 9.70
C THR A 57 16.63 7.96 10.46
N LEU A 58 16.80 6.64 10.59
CA LEU A 58 17.98 6.06 11.24
C LEU A 58 19.28 6.50 10.58
N ARG A 59 19.30 6.55 9.24
CA ARG A 59 20.46 7.02 8.46
C ARG A 59 20.75 8.50 8.71
N ILE A 60 19.73 9.37 8.74
CA ILE A 60 19.88 10.81 8.99
C ILE A 60 20.42 11.07 10.40
N PHE A 61 19.92 10.36 11.41
CA PHE A 61 20.34 10.52 12.80
C PHE A 61 21.69 9.84 13.12
N GLY A 62 22.37 9.27 12.12
CA GLY A 62 23.69 8.65 12.32
C GLY A 62 23.63 7.34 13.11
N PHE A 63 22.45 6.75 13.28
CA PHE A 63 22.30 5.37 13.74
C PHE A 63 22.60 4.42 12.59
N GLU A 64 23.79 4.52 12.01
CA GLU A 64 24.30 3.45 11.17
C GLU A 64 24.43 2.21 12.06
N GLN A 65 23.58 1.21 11.81
CA GLN A 65 23.84 -0.15 12.26
C GLN A 65 25.19 -0.54 11.65
N ARG A 66 26.27 -0.37 12.43
CA ARG A 66 27.53 -1.10 12.21
C ARG A 66 27.17 -2.59 12.35
N ARG A 67 26.71 -3.20 11.26
CA ARG A 67 26.68 -4.64 11.10
C ARG A 67 28.14 -5.08 10.98
N TYR A 68 28.73 -5.39 12.14
CA TYR A 68 29.85 -6.32 12.22
C TYR A 68 29.38 -7.72 11.78
#